data_AF-I3TKM5-F1
#
_entry.id   AF-I3TKM5-F1
#
_cell.length_a   1.000
_cell.length_b   1.000
_cell.length_c   1.000
_cell.angle_alpha   90.00
_cell.angle_beta   90.00
_cell.angle_gamma   90.00
#
_symmetry.space_group_name_H-M   'P 1'
#
loop_
_entity.id
_entity.type
_entity.pdbx_description
1 polymer ?
#
loop_
_entity_poly.entity_id
_entity_poly.type
_entity_poly.pdbx_seq_one_letter_code
_entity_poly.pdbx_strand_id
1 'polypeptide(L)'
;MTPAPNTTPAPNTTRAAGGRIRGLWMLALALILASLGWMIAEPAVLAGWLAASAFWSGLPLGALVLVMMIRIIPGSWRQELSGPGEAMLLLSPLMVLAALPLLIMPGAVYPWVSGPERTGFRTLYLTPWFFSLRTVIFLAVVAGFAALLLLARRRPVAIPAGGLILVTLLHTMFAVDWLMSLEPGFHSVGFRALCAVDPGRLGTGGGDPDPVAQGRRRGAAGHSGRAAALGPAALDLFRLHAVLHQLVR
;
A
#
# COMPACT_ATOMS: atom_id res chain seq x y z
N MET A 1 59.87 -39.21 -14.40
CA MET A 1 59.33 -38.56 -13.19
C MET A 1 58.68 -37.26 -13.63
N THR A 2 57.38 -37.28 -13.94
CA THR A 2 56.60 -36.09 -14.30
C THR A 2 56.04 -35.45 -13.03
N PRO A 3 56.20 -34.14 -12.81
CA PRO A 3 55.70 -33.50 -11.61
C PRO A 3 54.16 -33.45 -11.64
N ALA A 4 53.53 -33.72 -10.50
CA ALA A 4 52.08 -33.69 -10.37
C ALA A 4 51.52 -32.27 -10.59
N PRO A 5 50.34 -32.13 -11.21
CA PRO A 5 49.73 -30.82 -11.44
C PRO A 5 49.29 -30.18 -10.11
N ASN A 6 49.73 -28.95 -9.89
CA ASN A 6 49.34 -28.13 -8.73
C ASN A 6 47.83 -27.81 -8.82
N THR A 7 47.02 -28.42 -7.96
CA THR A 7 45.60 -28.06 -7.81
C THR A 7 45.49 -26.86 -6.88
N THR A 8 45.50 -25.65 -7.45
CA THR A 8 45.14 -24.44 -6.70
C THR A 8 43.66 -24.57 -6.27
N PRO A 9 43.33 -24.55 -4.97
CA PRO A 9 41.96 -24.67 -4.53
C PRO A 9 41.14 -23.46 -5.02
N ALA A 10 40.00 -23.73 -5.65
CA ALA A 10 39.13 -22.70 -6.20
C ALA A 10 38.65 -21.72 -5.10
N PRO A 11 38.62 -20.40 -5.37
CA PRO A 11 38.19 -19.40 -4.38
C PRO A 11 36.75 -19.65 -3.92
N ASN A 12 36.54 -19.60 -2.60
CA ASN A 12 35.28 -19.91 -1.90
C ASN A 12 34.22 -18.80 -2.04
N THR A 13 33.75 -18.55 -3.26
CA THR A 13 32.74 -17.52 -3.60
C THR A 13 31.41 -17.68 -2.85
N THR A 14 31.06 -18.90 -2.43
CA THR A 14 29.82 -19.22 -1.71
C THR A 14 29.74 -18.62 -0.30
N ARG A 15 30.87 -18.48 0.41
CA ARG A 15 30.90 -17.93 1.78
C ARG A 15 30.74 -16.41 1.79
N ALA A 16 31.32 -15.73 0.80
CA ALA A 16 31.25 -14.28 0.65
C ALA A 16 29.83 -13.80 0.27
N ALA A 17 29.11 -14.55 -0.58
CA ALA A 17 27.74 -14.22 -0.97
C ALA A 17 26.75 -14.29 0.20
N GLY A 18 26.87 -15.30 1.08
CA GLY A 18 26.01 -15.45 2.25
C GLY A 18 26.17 -14.32 3.28
N GLY A 19 27.37 -13.74 3.41
CA GLY A 19 27.61 -12.58 4.27
C GLY A 19 26.94 -11.31 3.75
N ARG A 20 26.95 -11.09 2.43
CA ARG A 20 26.32 -9.90 1.79
C ARG A 20 24.80 -9.88 1.95
N ILE A 21 24.14 -11.02 1.76
CA ILE A 21 22.68 -11.12 1.92
C ILE A 21 22.27 -10.84 3.37
N ARG A 22 22.99 -11.43 4.35
CA ARG A 22 22.76 -11.15 5.78
C ARG A 22 22.96 -9.67 6.12
N GLY A 23 23.98 -9.04 5.55
CA GLY A 23 24.23 -7.60 5.71
C GLY A 23 23.08 -6.72 5.21
N LEU A 24 22.52 -7.05 4.04
CA LEU A 24 21.37 -6.33 3.48
C LEU A 24 20.13 -6.46 4.37
N TRP A 25 19.85 -7.65 4.91
CA TRP A 25 18.74 -7.85 5.84
C TRP A 25 18.93 -7.12 7.16
N MET A 26 20.15 -7.09 7.71
CA MET A 26 20.45 -6.32 8.92
C MET A 26 20.32 -4.82 8.68
N LEU A 27 20.76 -4.32 7.53
CA LEU A 27 20.59 -2.92 7.15
C LEU A 27 19.11 -2.56 6.98
N ALA A 28 18.33 -3.41 6.31
CA ALA A 28 16.89 -3.22 6.17
C ALA A 28 16.21 -3.20 7.54
N LEU A 29 16.54 -4.16 8.43
CA LEU A 29 16.01 -4.19 9.79
C LEU A 29 16.41 -2.93 10.58
N ALA A 30 17.67 -2.49 10.49
CA ALA A 30 18.16 -1.30 11.18
C ALA A 30 17.47 -0.03 10.69
N LEU A 31 17.27 0.11 9.37
CA LEU A 31 16.50 1.20 8.77
C LEU A 31 15.06 1.20 9.28
N ILE A 32 14.43 0.03 9.34
CA ILE A 32 13.05 -0.11 9.83
C ILE A 32 12.94 0.27 11.31
N LEU A 33 13.89 -0.15 12.14
CA LEU A 33 13.94 0.22 13.56
C LEU A 33 14.21 1.71 13.76
N ALA A 34 15.10 2.31 12.96
CA ALA A 34 15.39 3.74 12.99
C ALA A 34 14.18 4.57 12.55
N SER A 35 13.50 4.14 11.49
CA SER A 35 12.23 4.75 11.06
C SER A 35 11.15 4.62 12.13
N LEU A 36 11.03 3.47 12.80
CA LEU A 36 10.09 3.28 13.90
C LEU A 36 10.36 4.23 15.06
N GLY A 37 11.64 4.44 15.42
CA GLY A 37 12.05 5.45 16.41
C GLY A 37 11.68 6.87 15.99
N TRP A 38 11.84 7.20 14.71
CA TRP A 38 11.47 8.51 14.17
C TRP A 38 9.95 8.72 14.12
N MET A 39 9.17 7.67 13.84
CA MET A 39 7.70 7.72 13.79
C MET A 39 7.08 7.99 15.18
N ILE A 40 7.77 7.61 16.26
CA ILE A 40 7.36 7.96 17.63
C ILE A 40 7.57 9.46 17.90
N ALA A 41 8.59 10.06 17.29
CA ALA A 41 8.91 11.48 17.44
C ALA A 41 8.05 12.39 16.54
N GLU A 42 7.78 11.96 15.31
CA GLU A 42 7.07 12.76 14.30
C GLU A 42 5.95 11.93 13.61
N PRO A 43 4.69 12.07 14.02
CA PRO A 43 3.55 11.36 13.43
C PRO A 43 3.35 11.63 11.93
N ALA A 44 3.86 12.75 11.41
CA ALA A 44 3.81 13.10 9.99
C ALA A 44 4.55 12.08 9.09
N VAL A 45 5.54 11.36 9.62
CA VAL A 45 6.32 10.35 8.86
C VAL A 45 5.51 9.07 8.60
N LEU A 46 4.42 8.87 9.33
CA LEU A 46 3.58 7.68 9.26
C LEU A 46 2.89 7.51 7.90
N ALA A 47 2.45 8.60 7.28
CA ALA A 47 1.83 8.56 5.96
C ALA A 47 2.82 8.12 4.87
N GLY A 48 4.05 8.65 4.91
CA GLY A 48 5.13 8.24 4.00
C GLY A 48 5.54 6.78 4.21
N TRP A 49 5.58 6.33 5.47
CA TRP A 49 5.82 4.94 5.81
C TRP A 49 4.75 4.00 5.26
N LEU A 50 3.47 4.35 5.42
CA LEU A 50 2.36 3.54 4.91
C LEU A 50 2.43 3.41 3.39
N ALA A 51 2.70 4.51 2.68
CA ALA A 51 2.87 4.48 1.23
C ALA A 51 4.04 3.57 0.81
N ALA A 52 5.18 3.67 1.50
CA ALA A 52 6.31 2.78 1.27
C ALA A 52 5.96 1.31 1.57
N SER A 53 5.29 1.04 2.70
CA SER A 53 4.90 -0.32 3.10
C SER A 53 3.93 -0.96 2.12
N ALA A 54 2.97 -0.20 1.60
CA ALA A 54 2.05 -0.64 0.57
C ALA A 54 2.80 -0.99 -0.72
N PHE A 55 3.71 -0.12 -1.16
CA PHE A 55 4.54 -0.35 -2.35
C PHE A 55 5.40 -1.62 -2.19
N TRP A 56 6.14 -1.73 -1.09
CA TRP A 56 7.04 -2.87 -0.84
C TRP A 56 6.27 -4.19 -0.62
N SER A 57 5.02 -4.14 -0.16
CA SER A 57 4.15 -5.32 -0.07
C SER A 57 3.64 -5.81 -1.43
N GLY A 58 3.47 -4.90 -2.40
CA GLY A 58 2.99 -5.25 -3.73
C GLY A 58 3.93 -6.16 -4.51
N LEU A 59 5.25 -6.02 -4.30
CA LEU A 59 6.26 -6.83 -4.98
C LEU A 59 6.16 -8.33 -4.65
N PRO A 60 6.26 -8.78 -3.38
CA PRO A 60 6.13 -10.19 -3.05
C PRO A 60 4.72 -10.72 -3.29
N LEU A 61 3.66 -9.92 -3.13
CA LEU A 61 2.29 -10.33 -3.41
C LEU A 61 2.05 -10.60 -4.90
N GLY A 62 2.47 -9.67 -5.77
CA GLY A 62 2.40 -9.84 -7.21
C GLY A 62 3.24 -11.03 -7.68
N ALA A 63 4.44 -11.20 -7.11
CA ALA A 63 5.29 -12.35 -7.38
C ALA A 63 4.65 -13.68 -6.94
N LEU A 64 3.95 -13.70 -5.80
CA LEU A 64 3.26 -14.90 -5.31
C LEU A 64 2.16 -15.34 -6.26
N VAL A 65 1.32 -14.39 -6.69
CA VAL A 65 0.27 -14.61 -7.69
C VAL A 65 0.89 -15.12 -9.00
N LEU A 66 1.94 -14.46 -9.49
CA LEU A 66 2.63 -14.83 -10.72
C LEU A 66 3.23 -16.24 -10.64
N VAL A 67 3.94 -16.58 -9.57
CA VAL A 67 4.55 -17.90 -9.37
C VAL A 67 3.48 -18.99 -9.25
N MET A 68 2.35 -18.71 -8.58
CA MET A 68 1.23 -19.64 -8.53
C MET A 68 0.65 -19.87 -9.93
N MET A 69 0.43 -18.81 -10.72
CA MET A 69 -0.05 -18.89 -12.10
C MET A 69 0.91 -19.69 -12.99
N ILE A 70 2.22 -19.41 -12.91
CA ILE A 70 3.28 -20.15 -13.62
C ILE A 70 3.20 -21.65 -13.35
N ARG A 71 2.89 -22.05 -12.11
CA ARG A 71 2.80 -23.47 -11.72
C ARG A 71 1.52 -24.14 -12.23
N ILE A 72 0.44 -23.40 -12.39
CA ILE A 72 -0.85 -23.90 -12.89
C ILE A 72 -0.84 -24.02 -14.41
N ILE A 73 -0.36 -22.99 -15.10
CA ILE A 73 -0.42 -22.91 -16.56
C ILE A 73 0.90 -23.42 -17.16
N PRO A 74 0.89 -24.52 -17.95
CA PRO A 74 2.08 -24.95 -18.67
C PRO A 74 2.39 -24.01 -19.83
N GLY A 75 3.67 -23.66 -20.02
CA GLY A 75 4.11 -22.79 -21.11
C GLY A 75 5.62 -22.62 -21.15
N SER A 76 6.16 -22.20 -22.29
CA SER A 76 7.59 -21.95 -22.50
C SER A 76 8.11 -20.81 -21.62
N TRP A 77 7.30 -19.76 -21.43
CA TRP A 77 7.57 -18.58 -20.59
C TRP A 77 7.81 -18.90 -19.10
N ARG A 78 7.49 -20.10 -18.64
CA ARG A 78 7.72 -20.56 -17.25
C ARG A 78 9.20 -20.46 -16.86
N GLN A 79 10.10 -20.84 -17.76
CA GLN A 79 11.54 -20.87 -17.44
C GLN A 79 12.09 -19.46 -17.26
N GLU A 80 11.65 -18.52 -18.10
CA GLU A 80 12.08 -17.12 -18.07
C GLU A 80 11.55 -16.37 -16.85
N LEU A 81 10.28 -16.60 -16.47
CA LEU A 81 9.62 -15.85 -15.41
C LEU A 81 9.72 -16.48 -14.02
N SER A 82 10.04 -17.78 -13.91
CA SER A 82 10.15 -18.46 -12.61
C SER A 82 11.28 -17.92 -11.74
N GLY A 83 12.45 -17.65 -12.32
CA GLY A 83 13.60 -17.11 -11.58
C GLY A 83 13.32 -15.73 -10.96
N PRO A 84 12.93 -14.72 -11.77
CA PRO A 84 12.57 -13.40 -11.26
C PRO A 84 11.42 -13.42 -10.25
N GLY A 85 10.38 -14.23 -10.50
CA GLY A 85 9.26 -14.38 -9.58
C GLY A 85 9.66 -14.98 -8.23
N GLU A 86 10.49 -16.02 -8.22
CA GLU A 86 11.03 -16.60 -6.98
C GLU A 86 11.97 -15.63 -6.26
N ALA A 87 12.75 -14.83 -6.99
CA ALA A 87 13.61 -13.80 -6.39
C ALA A 87 12.78 -12.72 -5.68
N MET A 88 11.67 -12.28 -6.27
CA MET A 88 10.75 -11.32 -5.66
C MET A 88 10.00 -11.92 -4.44
N LEU A 89 9.76 -13.23 -4.40
CA LEU A 89 9.21 -13.91 -3.22
C LEU A 89 10.14 -13.86 -2.00
N LEU A 90 11.45 -13.73 -2.20
CA LEU A 90 12.41 -13.53 -1.11
C LEU A 90 12.23 -12.20 -0.39
N LEU A 91 11.47 -11.25 -0.96
CA LEU A 91 11.08 -10.01 -0.30
C LEU A 91 9.89 -10.18 0.67
N SER A 92 9.30 -11.38 0.77
CA SER A 92 8.19 -11.62 1.71
C SER A 92 8.51 -11.32 3.18
N PRO A 93 9.72 -11.54 3.72
CA PRO A 93 10.04 -11.10 5.08
C PRO A 93 10.07 -9.57 5.18
N LEU A 94 10.53 -8.87 4.14
CA LEU A 94 10.56 -7.40 4.13
C LEU A 94 9.15 -6.82 4.25
N MET A 95 8.16 -7.44 3.61
CA MET A 95 6.74 -7.09 3.77
C MET A 95 6.29 -7.23 5.23
N VAL A 96 6.66 -8.32 5.91
CA VAL A 96 6.31 -8.54 7.33
C VAL A 96 6.94 -7.46 8.22
N LEU A 97 8.20 -7.10 7.97
CA LEU A 97 8.86 -6.05 8.73
C LEU A 97 8.24 -4.67 8.45
N ALA A 98 7.86 -4.38 7.20
CA ALA A 98 7.19 -3.13 6.84
C ALA A 98 5.79 -3.00 7.48
N ALA A 99 5.13 -4.13 7.76
CA ALA A 99 3.85 -4.20 8.45
C ALA A 99 3.93 -3.90 9.95
N LEU A 100 5.12 -3.99 10.54
CA LEU A 100 5.30 -3.98 11.99
C LEU A 100 4.75 -2.71 12.67
N PRO A 101 4.94 -1.48 12.12
CA PRO A 101 4.40 -0.29 12.77
C PRO A 101 2.86 -0.26 12.82
N LEU A 102 2.18 -0.89 11.85
CA LEU A 102 0.72 -1.01 11.85
C LEU A 102 0.22 -1.91 12.98
N LEU A 103 1.02 -2.88 13.41
CA LEU A 103 0.69 -3.80 14.51
C LEU A 103 1.01 -3.22 15.89
N ILE A 104 2.11 -2.47 16.01
CA ILE A 104 2.58 -1.92 17.30
C ILE A 104 1.81 -0.64 17.66
N MET A 105 1.53 0.23 16.68
CA MET A 105 0.99 1.56 16.92
C MET A 105 -0.27 1.85 16.10
N PRO A 106 -1.31 0.99 16.13
CA PRO A 106 -2.53 1.23 15.35
C PRO A 106 -3.19 2.56 15.73
N GLY A 107 -3.08 3.02 16.99
CA GLY A 107 -3.65 4.28 17.46
C GLY A 107 -3.01 5.56 16.91
N ALA A 108 -1.76 5.49 16.47
CA ALA A 108 -1.10 6.61 15.80
C ALA A 108 -1.42 6.63 14.30
N VAL A 109 -1.62 5.44 13.72
CA VAL A 109 -1.85 5.23 12.28
C VAL A 109 -3.28 5.53 11.90
N TYR A 110 -4.23 5.07 12.71
CA TYR A 110 -5.61 4.98 12.34
C TYR A 110 -6.47 5.92 13.19
N PRO A 111 -7.05 6.98 12.58
CA PRO A 111 -7.91 7.93 13.29
C PRO A 111 -9.12 7.29 13.98
N TRP A 112 -9.50 6.08 13.54
CA TRP A 112 -10.62 5.35 14.11
C TRP A 112 -10.37 4.71 15.47
N VAL A 113 -9.12 4.60 15.91
CA VAL A 113 -8.79 4.00 17.23
C VAL A 113 -9.13 4.96 18.36
N SER A 114 -9.01 6.27 18.12
CA SER A 114 -9.24 7.35 19.08
C SER A 114 -10.48 8.21 18.74
N GLY A 115 -11.20 7.87 17.66
CA GLY A 115 -12.40 8.56 17.22
C GLY A 115 -13.66 8.23 18.04
N PRO A 116 -14.75 9.01 17.86
CA PRO A 116 -16.00 8.82 18.58
C PRO A 116 -16.60 7.42 18.35
N GLU A 117 -17.33 6.93 19.36
CA GLU A 117 -17.93 5.59 19.34
C GLU A 117 -18.75 5.36 18.06
N ARG A 118 -18.54 4.17 17.49
CA ARG A 118 -19.23 3.73 16.28
C ARG A 118 -20.38 2.83 16.67
N THR A 119 -21.48 2.92 15.93
CA THR A 119 -22.66 2.08 16.13
C THR A 119 -22.67 0.88 15.18
N GLY A 120 -23.05 -0.30 15.68
CA GLY A 120 -23.32 -1.51 14.88
C GLY A 120 -22.09 -2.38 14.55
N PHE A 121 -22.12 -3.06 13.40
CA PHE A 121 -21.07 -4.02 12.99
C PHE A 121 -19.66 -3.39 12.87
N ARG A 122 -19.59 -2.08 12.64
CA ARG A 122 -18.33 -1.34 12.46
C ARG A 122 -17.47 -1.33 13.72
N THR A 123 -18.09 -1.38 14.90
CA THR A 123 -17.42 -1.38 16.21
C THR A 123 -16.70 -2.71 16.46
N LEU A 124 -17.31 -3.81 16.01
CA LEU A 124 -16.72 -5.15 16.06
C LEU A 124 -15.64 -5.35 14.98
N TYR A 125 -15.87 -4.84 13.77
CA TYR A 125 -14.92 -5.00 12.66
C TYR A 125 -13.65 -4.15 12.80
N LEU A 126 -13.70 -3.00 13.48
CA LEU A 126 -12.57 -2.09 13.67
C LEU A 126 -12.09 -2.06 15.13
N THR A 127 -12.21 -3.19 15.84
CA THR A 127 -11.54 -3.32 17.12
C THR A 127 -10.03 -3.55 16.89
N PRO A 128 -9.12 -2.86 17.60
CA PRO A 128 -7.68 -2.97 17.35
C PRO A 128 -7.14 -4.40 17.37
N TRP A 129 -7.62 -5.24 18.30
CA TRP A 129 -7.20 -6.65 18.38
C TRP A 129 -7.64 -7.45 17.13
N PHE A 130 -8.84 -7.20 16.62
CA PHE A 130 -9.38 -7.90 15.45
C PHE A 130 -8.64 -7.46 14.17
N PHE A 131 -8.29 -6.17 14.08
CA PHE A 131 -7.40 -5.63 13.05
C PHE A 131 -6.01 -6.28 13.06
N SER A 132 -5.40 -6.41 14.24
CA SER A 132 -4.08 -7.05 14.35
C SER A 132 -4.14 -8.54 14.01
N LEU A 133 -5.18 -9.24 14.48
CA LEU A 133 -5.38 -10.66 14.20
C LEU A 133 -5.49 -10.92 12.69
N ARG A 134 -6.37 -10.21 11.98
CA ARG A 134 -6.54 -10.40 10.52
C ARG A 134 -5.26 -10.07 9.74
N THR A 135 -4.53 -9.04 10.17
CA THR A 135 -3.26 -8.66 9.56
C THR A 135 -2.21 -9.75 9.76
N VAL A 136 -2.06 -10.29 10.98
CA VAL A 136 -1.13 -11.39 11.27
C VAL A 136 -1.49 -12.64 10.48
N ILE A 137 -2.77 -13.01 10.41
CA ILE A 137 -3.23 -14.17 9.61
C ILE A 137 -2.85 -13.99 8.14
N PHE A 138 -3.11 -12.82 7.56
CA PHE A 138 -2.74 -12.55 6.17
C PHE A 138 -1.23 -12.67 5.92
N LEU A 139 -0.41 -12.03 6.76
CA LEU A 139 1.04 -12.10 6.65
C LEU A 139 1.54 -13.53 6.80
N ALA A 140 0.97 -14.31 7.72
CA ALA A 140 1.31 -15.72 7.91
C ALA A 140 0.94 -16.57 6.69
N VAL A 141 -0.23 -16.34 6.08
CA VAL A 141 -0.65 -17.05 4.86
C VAL A 141 0.31 -16.73 3.70
N VAL A 142 0.60 -15.45 3.46
CA VAL A 142 1.49 -15.02 2.37
C VAL A 142 2.91 -15.54 2.57
N ALA A 143 3.48 -15.38 3.77
CA ALA A 143 4.81 -15.88 4.09
C ALA A 143 4.86 -17.42 4.05
N GLY A 144 3.81 -18.09 4.50
CA GLY A 144 3.68 -19.54 4.46
C GLY A 144 3.65 -20.08 3.03
N PHE A 145 2.86 -19.47 2.15
CA PHE A 145 2.85 -19.84 0.73
C PHE A 145 4.16 -19.49 0.03
N ALA A 146 4.76 -18.34 0.31
CA ALA A 146 6.06 -17.98 -0.24
C ALA A 146 7.13 -19.01 0.15
N ALA A 147 7.23 -19.36 1.44
CA ALA A 147 8.14 -20.39 1.92
C ALA A 147 7.83 -21.77 1.31
N LEU A 148 6.55 -22.17 1.28
CA LEU A 148 6.13 -23.45 0.73
C LEU A 148 6.51 -23.60 -0.75
N LEU A 149 6.34 -22.55 -1.54
CA LEU A 149 6.66 -22.55 -2.96
C LEU A 149 8.18 -22.51 -3.18
N LEU A 150 8.93 -21.76 -2.37
CA LEU A 150 10.40 -21.69 -2.46
C LEU A 150 11.08 -22.99 -2.03
N LEU A 151 10.64 -23.63 -0.95
CA LEU A 151 11.26 -24.85 -0.41
C LEU A 151 10.91 -26.10 -1.21
N ALA A 152 9.75 -26.13 -1.88
CA ALA A 152 9.29 -27.29 -2.63
C ALA A 152 8.90 -26.91 -4.06
N ARG A 153 9.83 -27.16 -5.00
CA ARG A 153 9.63 -26.86 -6.42
C ARG A 153 8.60 -27.75 -7.12
N ARG A 154 8.36 -28.97 -6.62
CA ARG A 154 7.35 -29.88 -7.16
C ARG A 154 6.23 -30.07 -6.15
N ARG A 155 5.10 -29.42 -6.40
CA ARG A 155 3.86 -29.55 -5.62
C ARG A 155 2.71 -29.87 -6.58
N PRO A 156 1.67 -30.60 -6.12
CA PRO A 156 0.48 -30.80 -6.91
C PRO A 156 -0.16 -29.44 -7.25
N VAL A 157 -0.71 -29.33 -8.46
CA VAL A 157 -1.31 -28.09 -9.00
C VAL A 157 -2.42 -27.54 -8.11
N ALA A 158 -3.08 -28.40 -7.33
CA ALA A 158 -4.10 -28.01 -6.35
C ALA A 158 -3.61 -26.99 -5.32
N ILE A 159 -2.33 -27.06 -4.89
CA ILE A 159 -1.79 -26.15 -3.87
C ILE A 159 -1.64 -24.71 -4.43
N PRO A 160 -0.96 -24.47 -5.55
CA PRO A 160 -0.94 -23.16 -6.19
C PRO A 160 -2.33 -22.64 -6.56
N ALA A 161 -3.24 -23.51 -7.02
CA ALA A 161 -4.60 -23.10 -7.39
C ALA A 161 -5.42 -22.63 -6.17
N GLY A 162 -5.43 -23.42 -5.10
CA GLY A 162 -6.10 -23.03 -3.85
C GLY A 162 -5.44 -21.82 -3.20
N GLY A 163 -4.12 -21.74 -3.22
CA GLY A 163 -3.35 -20.60 -2.73
C GLY A 163 -3.68 -19.32 -3.50
N LEU A 164 -3.82 -19.40 -4.82
CA LEU A 164 -4.17 -18.25 -5.66
C LEU A 164 -5.55 -17.69 -5.28
N ILE A 165 -6.56 -18.56 -5.16
CA ILE A 165 -7.91 -18.16 -4.73
C ILE A 165 -7.86 -17.51 -3.34
N LEU A 166 -7.21 -18.17 -2.38
CA LEU A 166 -7.15 -17.70 -1.00
C LEU A 166 -6.41 -16.37 -0.88
N VAL A 167 -5.24 -16.23 -1.50
CA VAL A 167 -4.43 -15.01 -1.46
C VAL A 167 -5.15 -13.85 -2.15
N THR A 168 -5.80 -14.07 -3.28
CA THR A 168 -6.59 -13.02 -3.95
C THR A 168 -7.76 -12.55 -3.10
N LEU A 169 -8.49 -13.46 -2.44
CA LEU A 169 -9.58 -13.09 -1.53
C LEU A 169 -9.09 -12.33 -0.29
N LEU A 170 -7.98 -12.76 0.31
CA LEU A 170 -7.44 -12.06 1.48
C LEU A 170 -6.83 -10.70 1.11
N HIS A 171 -6.27 -10.57 -0.10
CA HIS A 171 -5.68 -9.32 -0.57
C HIS A 171 -6.71 -8.20 -0.69
N THR A 172 -7.96 -8.50 -1.09
CA THR A 172 -9.01 -7.47 -1.16
C THR A 172 -9.39 -6.95 0.22
N MET A 173 -9.50 -7.84 1.23
CA MET A 173 -9.71 -7.44 2.62
C MET A 173 -8.55 -6.57 3.12
N PHE A 174 -7.32 -6.96 2.82
CA PHE A 174 -6.13 -6.22 3.19
C PHE A 174 -6.07 -4.82 2.58
N ALA A 175 -6.42 -4.66 1.30
CA ALA A 175 -6.47 -3.34 0.66
C ALA A 175 -7.48 -2.40 1.36
N VAL A 176 -8.62 -2.94 1.81
CA VAL A 176 -9.60 -2.19 2.60
C VAL A 176 -9.04 -1.85 3.98
N ASP A 177 -8.42 -2.81 4.64
CA ASP A 177 -7.95 -2.65 6.01
C ASP A 177 -6.74 -1.73 6.12
N TRP A 178 -5.80 -1.79 5.19
CA TRP A 178 -4.55 -1.02 5.27
C TRP A 178 -4.66 0.36 4.64
N LEU A 179 -5.32 0.48 3.48
CA LEU A 179 -5.46 1.76 2.79
C LEU A 179 -6.79 2.46 3.07
N MET A 180 -7.93 1.77 2.88
CA MET A 180 -9.23 2.45 3.00
C MET A 180 -9.58 2.81 4.45
N SER A 181 -9.06 2.08 5.44
CA SER A 181 -9.36 2.39 6.84
C SER A 181 -8.67 3.66 7.37
N LEU A 182 -7.71 4.23 6.64
CA LEU A 182 -7.09 5.52 6.99
C LEU A 182 -8.07 6.69 6.93
N GLU A 183 -9.07 6.62 6.04
CA GLU A 183 -10.10 7.64 5.88
C GLU A 183 -11.48 7.01 6.18
N PRO A 184 -12.01 7.15 7.41
CA PRO A 184 -13.30 6.60 7.82
C PRO A 184 -14.51 6.92 6.93
N GLY A 185 -14.43 7.99 6.14
CA GLY A 185 -15.47 8.41 5.19
C GLY A 185 -15.31 7.82 3.79
N PHE A 186 -14.22 7.11 3.49
CA PHE A 186 -13.89 6.67 2.13
C PHE A 186 -14.33 5.22 1.87
N HIS A 187 -15.39 5.05 1.07
CA HIS A 187 -15.91 3.74 0.65
C HIS A 187 -15.97 3.68 -0.88
N SER A 188 -15.11 2.88 -1.51
CA SER A 188 -15.07 2.72 -2.96
C SER A 188 -15.46 1.30 -3.38
N VAL A 189 -16.42 1.17 -4.30
CA VAL A 189 -16.62 -0.02 -5.14
C VAL A 189 -16.38 0.35 -6.62
N GLY A 190 -15.58 1.40 -6.85
CA GLY A 190 -15.34 2.07 -8.15
C GLY A 190 -15.43 3.60 -8.03
N PHE A 191 -14.70 4.23 -7.09
CA PHE A 191 -14.87 5.64 -6.64
C PHE A 191 -16.35 6.07 -6.45
N ARG A 192 -17.22 5.08 -6.24
CA ARG A 192 -18.63 4.98 -6.68
C ARG A 192 -19.26 6.25 -7.26
N ALA A 193 -18.96 6.52 -8.54
CA ALA A 193 -19.86 7.02 -9.61
C ALA A 193 -20.77 8.26 -9.37
N LEU A 194 -20.64 8.92 -8.21
CA LEU A 194 -21.68 9.78 -7.63
C LEU A 194 -21.04 10.84 -6.71
N CYS A 195 -19.97 11.52 -7.13
CA CYS A 195 -20.11 12.99 -7.21
C CYS A 195 -21.06 13.44 -8.32
N ALA A 196 -21.61 12.52 -9.12
CA ALA A 196 -22.82 12.77 -9.88
C ALA A 196 -23.92 13.30 -8.95
N VAL A 197 -24.29 14.55 -9.28
CA VAL A 197 -25.37 15.41 -8.79
C VAL A 197 -25.12 16.03 -7.42
N ASP A 198 -24.42 17.17 -7.44
CA ASP A 198 -24.63 18.28 -6.51
C ASP A 198 -26.12 18.70 -6.56
N PRO A 199 -26.95 18.45 -5.52
CA PRO A 199 -28.31 18.98 -5.46
C PRO A 199 -28.34 20.43 -4.94
N GLY A 200 -27.19 21.00 -4.54
CA GLY A 200 -27.11 22.26 -3.82
C GLY A 200 -26.91 23.50 -4.69
N ARG A 201 -26.70 23.36 -6.01
CA ARG A 201 -26.44 24.50 -6.91
C ARG A 201 -27.53 24.84 -7.91
N LEU A 202 -28.71 24.24 -7.81
CA LEU A 202 -29.88 24.64 -8.58
C LEU A 202 -31.08 24.87 -7.67
N GLY A 203 -31.11 26.01 -7.00
CA GLY A 203 -32.32 26.48 -6.31
C GLY A 203 -32.06 27.58 -5.28
N THR A 204 -31.84 28.81 -5.74
CA THR A 204 -32.55 30.05 -5.33
C THR A 204 -31.78 31.26 -5.87
N GLY A 205 -31.88 31.50 -7.18
CA GLY A 205 -31.86 32.87 -7.69
C GLY A 205 -33.30 33.40 -7.57
N GLY A 206 -33.47 34.57 -6.95
CA GLY A 206 -34.73 35.32 -6.98
C GLY A 206 -35.32 35.60 -5.60
N GLY A 207 -34.83 36.64 -4.94
CA GLY A 207 -35.34 37.16 -3.68
C GLY A 207 -34.67 38.50 -3.36
N ASP A 208 -35.07 39.50 -4.13
CA ASP A 208 -34.65 40.90 -4.14
C ASP A 208 -34.56 41.55 -2.74
N PRO A 209 -33.43 42.18 -2.34
CA PRO A 209 -33.40 43.15 -1.26
C PRO A 209 -33.38 44.58 -1.82
N ASP A 210 -34.43 45.34 -1.50
CA ASP A 210 -34.66 46.75 -1.82
C ASP A 210 -33.39 47.64 -1.87
N PRO A 211 -33.16 48.43 -2.94
CA PRO A 211 -31.96 49.27 -3.10
C PRO A 211 -31.98 50.59 -2.30
N VAL A 212 -32.95 50.83 -1.41
CA VAL A 212 -33.16 52.15 -0.77
C VAL A 212 -32.54 52.25 0.64
N ALA A 213 -32.14 51.15 1.28
CA ALA A 213 -31.66 51.18 2.67
C ALA A 213 -30.13 51.35 2.84
N GLN A 214 -29.34 51.20 1.77
CA GLN A 214 -27.87 51.12 1.86
C GLN A 214 -27.13 52.39 1.40
N GLY A 215 -27.83 53.52 1.30
CA GLY A 215 -27.24 54.83 0.95
C GLY A 215 -26.85 55.71 2.14
N ARG A 216 -27.17 55.33 3.39
CA ARG A 216 -27.12 56.26 4.55
C ARG A 216 -26.09 55.94 5.64
N ARG A 217 -25.23 54.95 5.45
CA ARG A 217 -24.05 54.70 6.30
C ARG A 217 -22.81 54.74 5.40
N ARG A 218 -22.34 55.94 5.04
CA ARG A 218 -21.13 56.53 5.63
C ARG A 218 -20.02 55.46 5.70
N GLY A 219 -19.04 55.46 4.79
CA GLY A 219 -18.21 56.62 4.51
C GLY A 219 -17.28 56.86 5.69
N ALA A 220 -16.32 55.96 5.89
CA ALA A 220 -15.09 56.16 6.67
C ALA A 220 -14.17 54.93 6.51
N ALA A 221 -12.90 55.20 6.17
CA ALA A 221 -11.77 54.28 6.05
C ALA A 221 -11.82 53.25 4.88
N GLY A 222 -10.83 53.10 4.02
CA GLY A 222 -9.43 53.49 4.07
C GLY A 222 -8.58 52.30 3.60
N HIS A 223 -8.21 52.32 2.31
CA HIS A 223 -7.01 51.74 1.69
C HIS A 223 -6.53 50.29 1.98
N SER A 224 -6.46 49.52 0.88
CA SER A 224 -5.35 48.64 0.46
C SER A 224 -5.14 47.27 1.11
N GLY A 225 -5.61 46.24 0.39
CA GLY A 225 -4.72 45.25 -0.25
C GLY A 225 -4.06 44.18 0.63
N ARG A 226 -4.74 43.03 0.82
CA ARG A 226 -4.09 41.75 1.16
C ARG A 226 -4.76 40.55 0.47
N ALA A 227 -3.92 39.86 -0.32
CA ALA A 227 -3.82 38.42 -0.53
C ALA A 227 -5.10 37.56 -0.70
N ALA A 228 -5.36 37.09 -1.92
CA ALA A 228 -5.76 35.71 -2.25
C ALA A 228 -6.05 35.57 -3.76
N ALA A 229 -5.01 35.29 -4.54
CA ALA A 229 -5.17 34.77 -5.89
C ALA A 229 -4.00 33.84 -6.16
N LEU A 230 -4.27 32.54 -6.30
CA LEU A 230 -3.58 31.59 -7.18
C LEU A 230 -4.24 30.20 -7.08
N GLY A 231 -5.12 29.94 -8.05
CA GLY A 231 -5.61 28.63 -8.49
C GLY A 231 -6.35 28.87 -9.81
N PRO A 232 -5.93 28.27 -10.94
CA PRO A 232 -6.39 26.92 -11.26
C PRO A 232 -5.43 26.01 -12.07
N ALA A 233 -4.12 26.27 -12.13
CA ALA A 233 -3.21 25.53 -13.03
C ALA A 233 -2.89 24.06 -12.63
N ALA A 234 -3.21 23.63 -11.40
CA ALA A 234 -2.90 22.28 -10.91
C ALA A 234 -3.98 21.23 -11.24
N LEU A 235 -5.16 21.65 -11.72
CA LEU A 235 -6.28 20.75 -12.01
C LEU A 235 -6.29 20.17 -13.43
N ASP A 236 -5.49 20.72 -14.36
CA ASP A 236 -5.47 20.27 -15.76
C ASP A 236 -4.60 19.03 -16.00
N LEU A 237 -3.58 18.79 -15.18
CA LEU A 237 -2.67 17.64 -15.38
C LEU A 237 -3.36 16.29 -15.10
N PHE A 238 -4.32 16.27 -14.16
CA PHE A 238 -5.07 15.05 -13.83
C PHE A 238 -6.15 14.73 -14.87
N ARG A 239 -6.73 15.74 -15.53
CA ARG A 239 -7.70 15.53 -16.61
C ARG A 239 -7.04 14.98 -17.86
N LEU A 240 -5.81 15.38 -18.16
CA LEU A 240 -5.09 14.87 -19.33
C LEU A 240 -4.74 13.38 -19.22
N HIS A 241 -4.41 12.90 -18.01
CA HIS A 241 -4.07 11.49 -17.78
C HIS A 241 -5.28 10.56 -17.93
N ALA A 242 -6.48 11.02 -17.55
CA ALA A 242 -7.71 10.25 -17.67
C ALA A 242 -8.19 10.12 -19.13
N VAL A 243 -7.94 11.12 -19.98
CA VAL A 243 -8.34 11.11 -21.41
C VAL A 243 -7.42 10.21 -22.25
N LEU A 244 -6.11 10.16 -21.93
CA LEU A 244 -5.17 9.29 -22.65
C LEU A 244 -5.47 7.79 -22.46
N HIS A 245 -6.10 7.41 -21.35
CA HIS A 245 -6.43 6.01 -21.07
C HIS A 245 -7.66 5.49 -21.83
N GLN A 246 -8.46 6.38 -22.44
CA GLN A 246 -9.63 6.01 -23.25
C GLN A 246 -9.32 5.91 -24.76
N LEU A 247 -8.17 6.42 -25.22
CA LEU A 247 -7.77 6.38 -26.63
C LEU A 247 -6.94 5.14 -27.01
N VAL A 248 -6.69 4.22 -26.07
CA VAL A 248 -5.88 3.00 -26.28
C VAL A 248 -6.73 1.72 -26.16
N ARG A 249 -8.04 1.82 -26.41
CA ARG A 249 -8.91 0.66 -26.71
C ARG A 249 -9.67 0.94 -28.01
#